data_AF-A0A7I7R3R8-F1
#
_entry.id   AF-A0A7I7R3R8-F1
#
_cell.length_a   1.000
_cell.length_b   1.000
_cell.length_c   1.000
_cell.angle_alpha   90.00
_cell.angle_beta   90.00
_cell.angle_gamma   90.00
#
_symmetry.space_group_name_H-M   'P 1'
#
loop_
_entity.id
_entity.type
_entity.pdbx_description
1 polymer ?
#
loop_
_entity_poly.entity_id
_entity_poly.type
_entity_poly.pdbx_seq_one_letter_code
_entity_poly.pdbx_strand_id
1 'polypeptide(L)'
;MRTRLAALPWVCWVAVGLIAAQLLVRAVVAFGGYFYWDDLILIGRAGTHPLLSPSYLFDDHDGHVMPGAYLVAGALTKLWPLQWAAPAASLVVLQALSSCALLRVLWVVLGWRPVLLVPLTFALWSPLGLPAFAWWAAALNSLPLCAALSWVCADAILLVRTGNRRYAYTATAACLGALLFFEKAAVIPFVAFAVTALLSYVRGATLTAAASGVWRAGSRMWTALLAVTVAWIGVYLAVVNQKRWSFDLEMTGDLLLRSITHGIVPSLAGGPWSWARWAPASPWALPGPLVMALGWLVLAGLLALSLARKDRLAPVWLAAAGYALACQVPIYLMRSSAFTALELAQTLRYLADLVVVLAILGAVGLSAPNRESSRWLNASPRRGAAVALLATAFTASSLYSTGTFLSCWRDDPARGYLQNALRDLARAHGDSDAPLLDQEVDPLVLQRVVYPENLASHLFALVHDRPEFASTTTELRMLTNTGTVVDAQVTWVRSLVAGPVPRCGYLVQQDRPATLTLDGPLLPADWTAEINYLANVDGAMTLSLTDGPDVRVRVRPGLNRAFVRLPGAGHNVSARADTAALSVCIAVGPVGYLAPR
;
A
#
# COMPACT_ATOMS: atom_id res chain seq x y z
N MET A 1 39.23 -5.70 39.15
CA MET A 1 38.61 -5.66 37.81
C MET A 1 37.12 -5.33 37.96
N ARG A 2 36.77 -4.04 38.16
CA ARG A 2 35.38 -3.57 38.27
C ARG A 2 34.92 -3.10 36.90
N THR A 3 34.07 -3.89 36.25
CA THR A 3 33.42 -3.54 34.97
C THR A 3 32.55 -2.30 35.17
N ARG A 4 32.99 -1.15 34.64
CA ARG A 4 32.17 0.04 34.47
C ARG A 4 31.09 -0.25 33.43
N LEU A 5 29.98 -0.85 33.85
CA LEU A 5 28.71 -0.62 33.17
C LEU A 5 28.37 0.85 33.42
N ALA A 6 28.83 1.73 32.53
CA ALA A 6 28.39 3.12 32.56
C ALA A 6 26.87 3.12 32.39
N ALA A 7 26.14 3.49 33.44
CA ALA A 7 24.69 3.60 33.37
C ALA A 7 24.32 4.51 32.20
N LEU A 8 23.44 4.04 31.32
CA LEU A 8 22.95 4.83 30.20
C LEU A 8 22.32 6.13 30.73
N PRO A 9 22.53 7.28 30.04
CA PRO A 9 21.97 8.55 30.48
C PRO A 9 20.44 8.51 30.46
N TRP A 10 19.79 9.26 31.35
CA TRP A 10 18.32 9.28 31.48
C TRP A 10 17.59 9.60 30.16
N VAL A 11 18.19 10.43 29.30
CA VAL A 11 17.65 10.77 27.97
C VAL A 11 17.51 9.53 27.09
N CYS A 12 18.44 8.57 27.22
CA CYS A 12 18.36 7.29 26.50
C CYS A 12 17.15 6.48 26.96
N TRP A 13 16.94 6.35 28.27
CA TRP A 13 15.77 5.66 28.82
C TRP A 13 14.46 6.32 28.43
N VAL A 14 14.38 7.65 28.44
CA VAL A 14 13.19 8.38 27.98
C VAL A 14 12.95 8.16 26.48
N ALA A 15 14.01 8.19 25.66
CA ALA A 15 13.88 7.93 24.22
C ALA A 15 13.37 6.50 23.94
N VAL A 16 13.91 5.50 24.65
CA VAL A 16 13.43 4.11 24.56
C VAL A 16 11.98 4.00 25.03
N GLY A 17 11.62 4.65 26.14
CA GLY A 17 10.25 4.70 26.65
C GLY A 17 9.28 5.34 25.66
N LEU A 18 9.66 6.42 24.99
CA LEU A 18 8.85 7.06 23.93
C LEU A 18 8.64 6.13 22.74
N ILE A 19 9.68 5.42 22.30
CA ILE A 19 9.56 4.43 21.21
C ILE A 19 8.64 3.29 21.64
N ALA A 20 8.81 2.75 22.85
CA ALA A 20 7.96 1.67 23.35
C ALA A 20 6.48 2.11 23.44
N ALA A 21 6.21 3.30 23.99
CA ALA A 21 4.86 3.87 24.06
C ALA A 21 4.26 4.07 22.65
N GLN A 22 5.06 4.56 21.71
CA GLN A 22 4.63 4.72 20.32
C GLN A 22 4.32 3.37 19.67
N LEU A 23 5.15 2.34 19.88
CA LEU A 23 4.92 1.01 19.34
C LEU A 23 3.65 0.37 19.90
N LEU A 24 3.30 0.61 21.17
CA LEU A 24 2.02 0.17 21.74
C LEU A 24 0.84 0.82 21.01
N VAL A 25 0.89 2.14 20.77
CA VAL A 25 -0.16 2.84 20.02
C VAL A 25 -0.23 2.34 18.57
N ARG A 26 0.92 2.14 17.93
CA ARG A 26 1.00 1.59 16.57
C ARG A 26 0.50 0.15 16.49
N ALA A 27 0.71 -0.67 17.51
CA ALA A 27 0.13 -2.00 17.61
C ALA A 27 -1.39 -1.93 17.70
N VAL A 28 -1.96 -1.03 18.53
CA VAL A 28 -3.42 -0.83 18.61
C VAL A 28 -4.00 -0.44 17.24
N VAL A 29 -3.29 0.41 16.47
CA VAL A 29 -3.71 0.78 15.11
C VAL A 29 -3.61 -0.42 14.16
N ALA A 30 -2.47 -1.11 14.12
CA ALA A 30 -2.24 -2.25 13.23
C ALA A 30 -3.24 -3.39 13.48
N PHE A 31 -3.39 -3.84 14.72
CA PHE A 31 -4.34 -4.90 15.09
C PHE A 31 -5.80 -4.42 15.10
N GLY A 32 -6.03 -3.11 15.16
CA GLY A 32 -7.35 -2.51 14.97
C GLY A 32 -7.80 -2.47 13.52
N GLY A 33 -6.86 -2.44 12.56
CA GLY A 33 -7.09 -2.45 11.11
C GLY A 33 -7.30 -3.85 10.53
N TYR A 34 -7.40 -3.93 9.20
CA TYR A 34 -7.51 -5.19 8.47
C TYR A 34 -6.95 -5.02 7.04
N PHE A 35 -6.99 -6.09 6.26
CA PHE A 35 -6.55 -6.08 4.87
C PHE A 35 -7.29 -5.04 4.04
N TYR A 36 -6.55 -4.30 3.24
CA TYR A 36 -7.08 -3.23 2.41
C TYR A 36 -6.45 -3.21 1.01
N TRP A 37 -7.30 -3.21 -0.01
CA TRP A 37 -6.96 -2.94 -1.42
C TRP A 37 -5.72 -3.71 -1.91
N ASP A 38 -4.56 -3.04 -2.05
CA ASP A 38 -3.30 -3.64 -2.52
C ASP A 38 -2.87 -4.84 -1.67
N ASP A 39 -3.25 -4.88 -0.39
CA ASP A 39 -2.96 -6.03 0.47
C ASP A 39 -3.57 -7.31 -0.11
N LEU A 40 -4.81 -7.22 -0.63
CA LEU A 40 -5.55 -8.32 -1.23
C LEU A 40 -4.99 -8.70 -2.61
N ILE A 41 -4.50 -7.72 -3.37
CA ILE A 41 -3.81 -7.95 -4.66
C ILE A 41 -2.52 -8.74 -4.43
N LEU A 42 -1.72 -8.34 -3.43
CA LEU A 42 -0.50 -9.07 -3.05
C LEU A 42 -0.80 -10.49 -2.58
N ILE A 43 -1.94 -10.69 -1.89
CA ILE A 43 -2.41 -12.02 -1.48
C ILE A 43 -2.78 -12.87 -2.69
N GLY A 44 -3.60 -12.35 -3.60
CA GLY A 44 -4.04 -13.06 -4.80
C GLY A 44 -2.86 -13.49 -5.68
N ARG A 45 -1.93 -12.56 -5.95
CA ARG A 45 -0.70 -12.85 -6.68
C ARG A 45 0.17 -13.89 -5.98
N ALA A 46 0.31 -13.80 -4.66
CA ALA A 46 1.07 -14.80 -3.89
C ALA A 46 0.43 -16.19 -3.98
N GLY A 47 -0.88 -16.28 -4.20
CA GLY A 47 -1.57 -17.54 -4.37
C GLY A 47 -1.50 -18.12 -5.78
N THR A 48 -1.43 -17.26 -6.79
CA THR A 48 -1.41 -17.68 -8.20
C THR A 48 0.00 -17.85 -8.77
N HIS A 49 1.04 -17.39 -8.06
CA HIS A 49 2.43 -17.44 -8.52
C HIS A 49 3.38 -18.18 -7.56
N PRO A 50 4.46 -18.79 -8.09
CA PRO A 50 5.59 -19.25 -7.28
C PRO A 50 6.31 -18.08 -6.60
N LEU A 51 6.70 -18.23 -5.33
CA LEU A 51 7.26 -17.13 -4.52
C LEU A 51 8.53 -16.49 -5.11
N LEU A 52 9.36 -17.30 -5.78
CA LEU A 52 10.65 -16.86 -6.34
C LEU A 52 10.60 -16.65 -7.86
N SER A 53 9.40 -16.67 -8.47
CA SER A 53 9.31 -16.44 -9.92
C SER A 53 9.63 -14.99 -10.26
N PRO A 54 10.37 -14.72 -11.35
CA PRO A 54 10.59 -13.36 -11.82
C PRO A 54 9.30 -12.59 -12.09
N SER A 55 8.26 -13.27 -12.61
CA SER A 55 6.93 -12.69 -12.86
C SER A 55 6.20 -12.23 -11.60
N TYR A 56 6.56 -12.76 -10.43
CA TYR A 56 5.99 -12.33 -9.15
C TYR A 56 6.82 -11.21 -8.52
N LEU A 57 8.15 -11.39 -8.47
CA LEU A 57 9.05 -10.44 -7.79
C LEU A 57 9.28 -9.15 -8.58
N PHE A 58 9.27 -9.22 -9.90
CA PHE A 58 9.47 -8.08 -10.80
C PHE A 58 8.18 -7.79 -11.58
N ASP A 59 7.07 -7.76 -10.86
CA ASP A 59 5.80 -7.28 -11.38
C ASP A 59 5.75 -5.75 -11.44
N ASP A 60 5.09 -5.20 -12.46
CA ASP A 60 4.71 -3.79 -12.51
C ASP A 60 3.41 -3.59 -11.70
N HIS A 61 3.57 -3.30 -10.40
CA HIS A 61 2.45 -3.09 -9.50
C HIS A 61 2.06 -1.62 -9.45
N ASP A 62 1.20 -1.18 -10.37
CA ASP A 62 0.74 0.22 -10.47
C ASP A 62 1.91 1.24 -10.53
N GLY A 63 2.94 0.92 -11.31
CA GLY A 63 4.13 1.75 -11.46
C GLY A 63 5.22 1.50 -10.40
N HIS A 64 5.08 0.47 -9.56
CA HIS A 64 6.05 0.11 -8.54
C HIS A 64 6.80 -1.18 -8.89
N VAL A 65 8.11 -1.22 -8.57
CA VAL A 65 8.94 -2.43 -8.58
C VAL A 65 9.52 -2.61 -7.19
N MET A 66 9.02 -3.63 -6.49
CA MET A 66 9.24 -3.82 -5.06
C MET A 66 9.45 -5.31 -4.70
N PRO A 67 10.46 -6.00 -5.27
CA PRO A 67 10.68 -7.44 -5.06
C PRO A 67 10.83 -7.83 -3.58
N GLY A 68 11.40 -6.95 -2.75
CA GLY A 68 11.51 -7.17 -1.30
C GLY A 68 10.14 -7.14 -0.61
N ALA A 69 9.27 -6.21 -1.00
CA ALA A 69 7.91 -6.13 -0.47
C ALA A 69 7.08 -7.36 -0.90
N TYR A 70 7.15 -7.72 -2.17
CA TYR A 70 6.53 -8.94 -2.71
C TYR A 70 7.02 -10.21 -2.01
N LEU A 71 8.33 -10.34 -1.79
CA LEU A 71 8.88 -11.51 -1.11
C LEU A 71 8.36 -11.63 0.33
N VAL A 72 8.32 -10.53 1.09
CA VAL A 72 7.79 -10.52 2.46
C VAL A 72 6.29 -10.79 2.48
N ALA A 73 5.52 -10.11 1.62
CA ALA A 73 4.09 -10.30 1.52
C ALA A 73 3.75 -11.74 1.14
N GLY A 74 4.38 -12.28 0.09
CA GLY A 74 4.18 -13.64 -0.36
C GLY A 74 4.58 -14.69 0.66
N ALA A 75 5.68 -14.50 1.38
CA ALA A 75 6.08 -15.42 2.44
C ALA A 75 5.05 -15.43 3.59
N LEU A 76 4.60 -14.27 4.05
CA LEU A 76 3.59 -14.19 5.11
C LEU A 76 2.24 -14.76 4.66
N THR A 77 1.81 -14.45 3.44
CA THR A 77 0.55 -14.96 2.89
C THR A 77 0.58 -16.47 2.69
N LYS A 78 1.68 -17.05 2.20
CA LYS A 78 1.78 -18.51 2.03
C LYS A 78 1.83 -19.26 3.38
N LEU A 79 2.45 -18.66 4.40
CA LEU A 79 2.53 -19.26 5.74
C LEU A 79 1.23 -19.12 6.53
N TRP A 80 0.56 -17.97 6.41
CA TRP A 80 -0.69 -17.67 7.12
C TRP A 80 -1.72 -17.02 6.18
N PRO A 81 -2.33 -17.80 5.26
CA PRO A 81 -3.27 -17.26 4.27
C PRO A 81 -4.44 -16.52 4.92
N LEU A 82 -4.65 -15.26 4.52
CA LEU A 82 -5.73 -14.39 5.00
C LEU A 82 -5.78 -14.22 6.54
N GLN A 83 -4.66 -14.42 7.24
CA GLN A 83 -4.55 -14.19 8.68
C GLN A 83 -3.88 -12.83 8.96
N TRP A 84 -4.67 -11.84 9.36
CA TRP A 84 -4.20 -10.46 9.57
C TRP A 84 -3.11 -10.29 10.64
N ALA A 85 -3.02 -11.21 11.61
CA ALA A 85 -2.07 -11.09 12.72
C ALA A 85 -0.60 -11.02 12.24
N ALA A 86 -0.23 -11.75 11.19
CA ALA A 86 1.14 -11.76 10.68
C ALA A 86 1.52 -10.43 9.96
N PRO A 87 0.71 -9.91 9.02
CA PRO A 87 0.84 -8.55 8.51
C PRO A 87 0.91 -7.48 9.60
N ALA A 88 -0.02 -7.50 10.57
CA ALA A 88 -0.04 -6.53 11.66
C ALA A 88 1.22 -6.58 12.54
N ALA A 89 1.74 -7.78 12.83
CA ALA A 89 3.01 -7.93 13.55
C ALA A 89 4.19 -7.39 12.72
N SER A 90 4.20 -7.62 11.41
CA SER A 90 5.24 -7.10 10.52
C SER A 90 5.30 -5.56 10.51
N LEU A 91 4.13 -4.90 10.57
CA LEU A 91 4.04 -3.44 10.70
C LEU A 91 4.76 -2.93 11.95
N VAL A 92 4.51 -3.55 13.10
CA VAL A 92 5.12 -3.15 14.38
C VAL A 92 6.62 -3.38 14.37
N VAL A 93 7.10 -4.49 13.80
CA VAL A 93 8.53 -4.79 13.66
C VAL A 93 9.24 -3.76 12.75
N LEU A 94 8.66 -3.47 11.59
CA LEU A 94 9.21 -2.49 10.66
C LEU A 94 9.18 -1.06 11.24
N GLN A 95 8.13 -0.72 12.00
CA GLN A 95 8.07 0.55 12.72
C GLN A 95 9.14 0.64 13.81
N ALA A 96 9.40 -0.45 14.55
CA ALA A 96 10.47 -0.50 15.54
C ALA A 96 11.84 -0.29 14.89
N LEU A 97 12.10 -0.95 13.76
CA LEU A 97 13.32 -0.76 12.97
C LEU A 97 13.49 0.71 12.53
N SER A 98 12.43 1.31 12.00
CA SER A 98 12.41 2.72 11.57
C SER A 98 12.66 3.68 12.73
N SER A 99 11.93 3.52 13.84
CA SER A 99 12.08 4.37 15.05
C SER A 99 13.48 4.25 15.67
N CYS A 100 14.06 3.05 15.72
CA CYS A 100 15.41 2.82 16.22
C CYS A 100 16.49 3.42 15.30
N ALA A 101 16.33 3.30 13.98
CA ALA A 101 17.24 3.93 13.01
C ALA A 101 17.18 5.46 13.10
N LEU A 102 15.98 6.03 13.29
CA LEU A 102 15.82 7.46 13.53
C LEU A 102 16.50 7.90 14.83
N LEU A 103 16.29 7.18 15.94
CA LEU A 103 16.96 7.47 17.21
C LEU A 103 18.49 7.46 17.04
N ARG A 104 19.02 6.49 16.29
CA ARG A 104 20.46 6.40 15.98
C ARG A 104 20.98 7.65 15.29
N VAL A 105 20.33 8.13 14.23
CA VAL A 105 20.80 9.35 13.53
C VAL A 105 20.65 10.60 14.40
N LEU A 106 19.55 10.73 15.14
CA LEU A 106 19.35 11.85 16.07
C LEU A 106 20.44 11.86 17.16
N TRP A 107 20.81 10.69 17.69
CA TRP A 107 21.90 10.53 18.63
C TRP A 107 23.26 10.89 18.01
N VAL A 108 23.53 10.48 16.77
CA VAL A 108 24.76 10.87 16.05
C VAL A 108 24.84 12.40 15.86
N VAL A 109 23.72 13.07 15.64
CA VAL A 109 23.69 14.54 15.43
C VAL A 109 23.82 15.30 16.77
N LEU A 110 23.00 14.95 17.77
CA LEU A 110 22.78 15.73 18.99
C LEU A 110 23.45 15.16 20.24
N GLY A 111 23.84 13.88 20.23
CA GLY A 111 24.21 13.11 21.43
C GLY A 111 23.01 12.91 22.37
N TRP A 112 23.26 12.37 23.57
CA TRP A 112 22.24 12.15 24.62
C TRP A 112 21.83 13.44 25.35
N ARG A 113 21.68 14.55 24.61
CA ARG A 113 21.20 15.83 25.16
C ARG A 113 19.68 15.84 25.18
N PRO A 114 19.02 16.46 26.16
CA PRO A 114 17.55 16.48 26.26
C PRO A 114 16.85 17.03 25.00
N VAL A 115 17.51 17.92 24.27
CA VAL A 115 17.02 18.48 23.00
C VAL A 115 16.76 17.43 21.91
N LEU A 116 17.37 16.23 22.00
CA LEU A 116 17.11 15.09 21.12
C LEU A 116 15.65 14.64 21.19
N LEU A 117 15.02 14.77 22.36
CA LEU A 117 13.65 14.33 22.57
C LEU A 117 12.65 15.15 21.73
N VAL A 118 12.98 16.38 21.33
CA VAL A 118 12.10 17.23 20.52
C VAL A 118 11.84 16.65 19.13
N PRO A 119 12.86 16.44 18.25
CA PRO A 119 12.63 15.84 16.94
C PRO A 119 12.17 14.38 17.03
N LEU A 120 12.58 13.65 18.09
CA LEU A 120 12.11 12.28 18.31
C LEU A 120 10.61 12.24 18.61
N THR A 121 10.11 13.05 19.55
CA THR A 121 8.68 13.15 19.87
C THR A 121 7.88 13.60 18.65
N PHE A 122 8.37 14.60 17.90
CA PHE A 122 7.72 15.02 16.66
C PHE A 122 7.54 13.84 15.69
N ALA A 123 8.61 13.09 15.41
CA ALA A 123 8.57 12.01 14.44
C ALA A 123 7.73 10.81 14.88
N LEU A 124 7.79 10.45 16.16
CA LEU A 124 7.06 9.30 16.70
C LEU A 124 5.55 9.52 16.70
N TRP A 125 5.13 10.74 17.05
CA TRP A 125 3.72 11.06 17.28
C TRP A 125 3.05 11.78 16.12
N SER A 126 3.77 12.30 15.12
CA SER A 126 3.15 13.00 14.00
C SER A 126 2.12 12.12 13.26
N PRO A 127 0.89 12.61 13.06
CA PRO A 127 -0.15 11.88 12.32
C PRO A 127 0.13 11.82 10.82
N LEU A 128 1.10 12.60 10.31
CA LEU A 128 1.46 12.63 8.89
C LEU A 128 1.96 11.26 8.37
N GLY A 129 2.64 10.49 9.23
CA GLY A 129 3.09 9.14 8.91
C GLY A 129 2.08 8.05 9.30
N LEU A 130 0.87 8.40 9.74
CA LEU A 130 -0.11 7.42 10.23
C LEU A 130 -0.73 6.59 9.09
N PRO A 131 -1.24 7.18 7.99
CA PRO A 131 -1.88 6.39 6.94
C PRO A 131 -0.92 5.42 6.25
N ALA A 132 0.31 5.85 6.00
CA ALA A 132 1.36 5.02 5.40
C ALA A 132 1.72 3.79 6.26
N PHE A 133 1.58 3.90 7.58
CA PHE A 133 1.82 2.80 8.52
C PHE A 133 0.61 1.85 8.63
N ALA A 134 -0.61 2.40 8.61
CA ALA A 134 -1.82 1.61 8.87
C ALA A 134 -2.18 0.68 7.72
N TRP A 135 -1.87 1.07 6.48
CA TRP A 135 -2.06 0.25 5.29
C TRP A 135 -0.82 -0.61 5.04
N TRP A 136 -0.98 -1.94 5.08
CA TRP A 136 0.13 -2.89 5.07
C TRP A 136 1.03 -2.82 3.82
N ALA A 137 0.46 -2.84 2.62
CA ALA A 137 1.23 -2.71 1.38
C ALA A 137 2.02 -1.40 1.33
N ALA A 138 1.41 -0.28 1.72
CA ALA A 138 2.09 1.01 1.79
C ALA A 138 3.22 1.03 2.84
N ALA A 139 3.03 0.34 3.96
CA ALA A 139 4.00 0.26 5.04
C ALA A 139 5.20 -0.63 4.71
N LEU A 140 4.97 -1.73 3.96
CA LEU A 140 6.04 -2.59 3.43
C LEU A 140 7.03 -1.77 2.58
N ASN A 141 6.56 -0.72 1.90
CA ASN A 141 7.42 0.16 1.13
C ASN A 141 8.02 1.28 2.00
N SER A 142 7.16 2.00 2.74
CA SER A 142 7.54 3.25 3.41
C SER A 142 8.39 3.06 4.67
N LEU A 143 8.20 1.98 5.45
CA LEU A 143 8.95 1.76 6.69
C LEU A 143 10.41 1.35 6.44
N PRO A 144 10.72 0.42 5.51
CA PRO A 144 12.11 0.15 5.10
C PRO A 144 12.82 1.39 4.54
N LEU A 145 12.11 2.20 3.73
CA LEU A 145 12.62 3.49 3.25
C LEU A 145 13.01 4.41 4.42
N CYS A 146 12.10 4.62 5.39
CA CYS A 146 12.35 5.49 6.53
C CYS A 146 13.52 5.00 7.41
N ALA A 147 13.60 3.68 7.62
CA ALA A 147 14.69 3.05 8.35
C ALA A 147 16.04 3.24 7.65
N ALA A 148 16.11 2.93 6.36
CA ALA A 148 17.33 3.07 5.56
C ALA A 148 17.76 4.53 5.40
N LEU A 149 16.82 5.45 5.17
CA LEU A 149 17.10 6.89 5.08
C LEU A 149 17.79 7.38 6.36
N SER A 150 17.25 7.01 7.53
CA SER A 150 17.84 7.35 8.83
C SER A 150 19.21 6.69 9.01
N TRP A 151 19.32 5.41 8.65
CA TRP A 151 20.56 4.63 8.77
C TRP A 151 21.69 5.20 7.92
N VAL A 152 21.41 5.50 6.65
CA VAL A 152 22.37 6.06 5.70
C VAL A 152 22.77 7.47 6.11
N CYS A 153 21.84 8.30 6.62
CA CYS A 153 22.20 9.60 7.17
C CYS A 153 23.17 9.47 8.36
N ALA A 154 22.94 8.53 9.29
CA ALA A 154 23.84 8.28 10.41
C ALA A 154 25.23 7.82 9.91
N ASP A 155 25.27 6.87 8.98
CA ASP A 155 26.50 6.31 8.43
C ASP A 155 27.29 7.36 7.65
N ALA A 156 26.63 8.21 6.85
CA ALA A 156 27.27 9.31 6.14
C ALA A 156 27.96 10.29 7.10
N ILE A 157 27.26 10.69 8.17
CA ILE A 157 27.82 11.57 9.20
C ILE A 157 29.00 10.90 9.91
N LEU A 158 28.87 9.62 10.28
CA LEU A 158 29.92 8.89 10.97
C LEU A 158 31.14 8.62 10.08
N LEU A 159 30.94 8.35 8.79
CA LEU A 159 32.01 8.20 7.81
C LEU A 159 32.82 9.49 7.71
N VAL A 160 32.15 10.64 7.54
CA VAL A 160 32.83 11.94 7.45
C VAL A 160 33.57 12.28 8.74
N ARG A 161 33.03 11.93 9.92
CA ARG A 161 33.66 12.21 11.21
C ARG A 161 34.82 11.30 11.57
N THR A 162 34.77 10.03 11.15
CA THR A 162 35.71 8.99 11.65
C THR A 162 36.61 8.41 10.57
N GLY A 163 36.29 8.58 9.30
CA GLY A 163 36.98 7.93 8.18
C GLY A 163 36.78 6.41 8.12
N ASN A 164 35.98 5.80 9.00
CA ASN A 164 35.83 4.36 9.06
C ASN A 164 34.99 3.83 7.89
N ARG A 165 35.63 3.08 7.00
CA ARG A 165 35.03 2.55 5.76
C ARG A 165 33.84 1.62 5.99
N ARG A 166 33.66 1.04 7.18
CA ARG A 166 32.50 0.20 7.49
C ARG A 166 31.18 0.89 7.18
N TYR A 167 31.12 2.20 7.44
CA TYR A 167 29.91 3.01 7.23
C TYR A 167 29.57 3.17 5.75
N ALA A 168 30.56 3.10 4.85
CA ALA A 168 30.28 3.07 3.42
C ALA A 168 29.54 1.77 3.04
N TYR A 169 30.01 0.62 3.52
CA TYR A 169 29.39 -0.68 3.24
C TYR A 169 27.98 -0.78 3.83
N THR A 170 27.80 -0.41 5.09
CA THR A 170 26.50 -0.48 5.75
C THR A 170 25.49 0.52 5.16
N ALA A 171 25.95 1.70 4.74
CA ALA A 171 25.11 2.66 4.02
C ALA A 171 24.65 2.11 2.66
N THR A 172 25.57 1.57 1.86
CA THR A 172 25.24 0.99 0.56
C THR A 172 24.30 -0.20 0.69
N ALA A 173 24.54 -1.09 1.66
CA ALA A 173 23.66 -2.23 1.92
C ALA A 173 22.26 -1.79 2.36
N ALA A 174 22.15 -0.79 3.25
CA ALA A 174 20.85 -0.25 3.68
C ALA A 174 20.10 0.43 2.53
N CYS A 175 20.80 1.17 1.67
CA CYS A 175 20.20 1.81 0.49
C CYS A 175 19.70 0.78 -0.52
N LEU A 176 20.49 -0.25 -0.83
CA LEU A 176 20.07 -1.35 -1.69
C LEU A 176 18.87 -2.07 -1.08
N GLY A 177 18.92 -2.36 0.22
CA GLY A 177 17.82 -2.95 0.97
C GLY A 177 16.53 -2.15 0.77
N ALA A 178 16.54 -0.84 0.96
CA ALA A 178 15.35 -0.01 0.76
C ALA A 178 14.88 0.04 -0.70
N LEU A 179 15.79 0.06 -1.68
CA LEU A 179 15.42 0.05 -3.11
C LEU A 179 14.64 -1.22 -3.47
N LEU A 180 14.98 -2.37 -2.87
CA LEU A 180 14.22 -3.61 -3.07
C LEU A 180 12.77 -3.51 -2.58
N PHE A 181 12.46 -2.61 -1.63
CA PHE A 181 11.10 -2.40 -1.13
C PHE A 181 10.40 -1.20 -1.78
N PHE A 182 11.13 -0.18 -2.23
CA PHE A 182 10.50 1.02 -2.75
C PHE A 182 11.43 1.83 -3.66
N GLU A 183 11.01 2.10 -4.90
CA GLU A 183 11.78 2.91 -5.84
C GLU A 183 12.01 4.34 -5.35
N LYS A 184 11.10 4.88 -4.51
CA LYS A 184 11.27 6.19 -3.83
C LYS A 184 12.55 6.26 -2.99
N ALA A 185 13.14 5.12 -2.60
CA ALA A 185 14.44 5.06 -1.93
C ALA A 185 15.61 5.63 -2.75
N ALA A 186 15.43 5.88 -4.04
CA ALA A 186 16.39 6.62 -4.86
C ALA A 186 16.70 8.02 -4.30
N VAL A 187 15.86 8.59 -3.43
CA VAL A 187 16.10 9.89 -2.78
C VAL A 187 17.17 9.84 -1.67
N ILE A 188 17.45 8.66 -1.11
CA ILE A 188 18.31 8.49 0.08
C ILE A 188 19.71 9.11 -0.09
N PRO A 189 20.45 8.90 -1.21
CA PRO A 189 21.79 9.45 -1.36
C PRO A 189 21.79 10.99 -1.31
N PHE A 190 20.78 11.63 -1.91
CA PHE A 190 20.65 13.07 -1.96
C PHE A 190 20.32 13.66 -0.59
N VAL A 191 19.40 13.03 0.15
CA VAL A 191 19.06 13.44 1.52
C VAL A 191 20.26 13.29 2.44
N ALA A 192 20.94 12.14 2.41
CA ALA A 192 22.10 11.88 3.25
C ALA A 192 23.25 12.86 2.97
N PHE A 193 23.49 13.18 1.70
CA PHE A 193 24.47 14.20 1.31
C PHE A 193 24.07 15.58 1.84
N ALA A 194 22.83 16.01 1.60
CA ALA A 194 22.32 17.30 2.04
C ALA A 194 22.38 17.45 3.57
N VAL A 195 21.90 16.46 4.32
CA VAL A 195 21.95 16.44 5.80
C VAL A 195 23.39 16.54 6.31
N THR A 196 24.31 15.77 5.73
CA THR A 196 25.71 15.76 6.18
C THR A 196 26.42 17.08 5.86
N ALA A 197 26.17 17.65 4.67
CA ALA A 197 26.70 18.95 4.27
C ALA A 197 26.12 20.09 5.12
N LEU A 198 24.80 20.10 5.34
CA LEU A 198 24.14 21.09 6.20
C LEU A 198 24.66 20.99 7.64
N LEU A 199 24.90 19.79 8.16
CA LEU A 199 25.48 19.61 9.48
C LEU A 199 26.90 20.19 9.58
N SER A 200 27.71 20.05 8.53
CA SER A 200 29.04 20.68 8.47
C SER A 200 28.93 22.21 8.35
N TYR A 201 27.97 22.71 7.57
CA TYR A 201 27.73 24.14 7.37
C TYR A 201 27.31 24.85 8.67
N VAL A 202 26.33 24.28 9.39
CA VAL A 202 25.87 24.85 10.66
C VAL A 202 26.95 24.78 11.75
N ARG A 203 27.96 23.92 11.61
CA ARG A 203 29.10 23.81 12.53
C ARG A 203 30.28 24.73 12.20
N GLY A 204 30.23 25.50 11.12
CA GLY A 204 31.24 26.53 10.85
C GLY A 204 31.73 26.62 9.40
N ALA A 205 31.59 25.57 8.61
CA ALA A 205 32.01 25.59 7.20
C ALA A 205 31.13 26.52 6.35
N THR A 206 31.67 27.05 5.23
CA THR A 206 30.83 27.63 4.17
C THR A 206 30.09 26.51 3.44
N LEU A 207 28.99 26.82 2.73
CA LEU A 207 28.22 25.79 2.00
C LEU A 207 29.10 25.02 0.98
N THR A 208 29.95 25.74 0.26
CA THR A 208 30.88 25.16 -0.73
C THR A 208 31.95 24.30 -0.07
N ALA A 209 32.55 24.76 1.05
CA ALA A 209 33.52 23.97 1.80
C ALA A 209 32.88 22.73 2.44
N ALA A 210 31.65 22.85 2.95
CA ALA A 210 30.88 21.74 3.51
C ALA A 210 30.59 20.67 2.44
N ALA A 211 30.02 21.06 1.30
CA ALA A 211 29.70 20.12 0.22
C ALA A 211 30.96 19.44 -0.35
N SER A 212 32.00 20.22 -0.64
CA SER A 212 33.26 19.66 -1.15
C SER A 212 34.00 18.79 -0.13
N GLY A 213 33.90 19.11 1.16
CA GLY A 213 34.46 18.31 2.25
C GLY A 213 33.74 16.97 2.41
N VAL A 214 32.41 16.98 2.41
CA VAL A 214 31.57 15.77 2.49
C VAL A 214 31.78 14.87 1.27
N TRP A 215 31.85 15.45 0.07
CA TRP A 215 32.17 14.70 -1.15
C TRP A 215 33.53 14.02 -1.05
N ARG A 216 34.59 14.75 -0.69
CA ARG A 216 35.95 14.19 -0.60
C ARG A 216 36.06 13.13 0.49
N ALA A 217 35.48 13.36 1.67
CA ALA A 217 35.55 12.43 2.80
C ALA A 217 34.74 11.15 2.57
N GLY A 218 33.68 11.21 1.76
CA GLY A 218 32.77 10.09 1.52
C GLY A 218 32.74 9.58 0.08
N SER A 219 33.66 9.99 -0.80
CA SER A 219 33.57 9.79 -2.26
C SER A 219 33.22 8.36 -2.67
N ARG A 220 33.88 7.38 -2.07
CA ARG A 220 33.62 5.94 -2.32
C ARG A 220 32.19 5.54 -1.97
N MET A 221 31.65 6.04 -0.86
CA MET A 221 30.27 5.76 -0.45
C MET A 221 29.28 6.45 -1.41
N TRP A 222 29.52 7.72 -1.77
CA TRP A 222 28.64 8.46 -2.68
C TRP A 222 28.61 7.80 -4.06
N THR A 223 29.76 7.42 -4.60
CA THR A 223 29.84 6.68 -5.87
C THR A 223 29.11 5.34 -5.79
N ALA A 224 29.28 4.58 -4.70
CA ALA A 224 28.58 3.31 -4.52
C ALA A 224 27.06 3.48 -4.41
N LEU A 225 26.60 4.47 -3.65
CA LEU A 225 25.18 4.80 -3.52
C LEU A 225 24.57 5.20 -4.87
N LEU A 226 25.25 6.10 -5.61
CA LEU A 226 24.80 6.53 -6.94
C LEU A 226 24.82 5.37 -7.94
N ALA A 227 25.84 4.51 -7.92
CA ALA A 227 25.91 3.34 -8.79
C ALA A 227 24.75 2.37 -8.54
N VAL A 228 24.43 2.11 -7.27
CA VAL A 228 23.28 1.28 -6.89
C VAL A 228 21.97 1.94 -7.33
N THR A 229 21.80 3.25 -7.13
CA THR A 229 20.61 3.98 -7.61
C THR A 229 20.47 3.93 -9.12
N VAL A 230 21.56 4.14 -9.89
CA VAL A 230 21.54 4.07 -11.35
C VAL A 230 21.24 2.65 -11.84
N ALA A 231 21.82 1.63 -11.23
CA ALA A 231 21.50 0.24 -11.54
C ALA A 231 20.01 -0.06 -11.30
N TRP A 232 19.46 0.44 -10.18
CA TRP A 232 18.04 0.29 -9.88
C TRP A 232 17.13 1.03 -10.85
N ILE A 233 17.51 2.23 -11.31
CA ILE A 233 16.79 2.94 -12.38
C ILE A 233 16.75 2.07 -13.65
N GLY A 234 17.85 1.38 -13.99
CA GLY A 234 17.88 0.43 -15.10
C GLY A 234 16.87 -0.71 -14.92
N VAL A 235 16.78 -1.30 -13.72
CA VAL A 235 15.77 -2.33 -13.40
C VAL A 235 14.36 -1.76 -13.51
N TYR A 236 14.12 -0.59 -12.93
CA TYR A 236 12.81 0.07 -12.98
C TYR A 236 12.35 0.30 -14.42
N LEU A 237 13.22 0.83 -15.29
CA LEU A 237 12.89 1.09 -16.69
C LEU A 237 12.70 -0.19 -17.52
N ALA A 238 13.27 -1.32 -17.08
CA ALA A 238 13.09 -2.61 -17.74
C ALA A 238 11.78 -3.31 -17.36
N VAL A 239 11.24 -3.02 -16.17
CA VAL A 239 10.06 -3.70 -15.61
C VAL A 239 8.82 -2.83 -15.68
N VAL A 240 8.92 -1.56 -15.25
CA VAL A 240 7.78 -0.65 -15.16
C VAL A 240 7.45 -0.07 -16.52
N ASN A 241 6.20 -0.23 -16.91
CA ASN A 241 5.65 0.30 -18.14
C ASN A 241 4.72 1.50 -17.86
N GLN A 242 5.22 2.48 -17.09
CA GLN A 242 4.45 3.68 -16.76
C GLN A 242 4.37 4.63 -17.96
N LYS A 243 3.25 4.54 -18.69
CA LYS A 243 2.97 5.41 -19.85
C LYS A 243 2.13 6.65 -19.53
N ARG A 244 1.68 6.81 -18.27
CA ARG A 244 0.76 7.87 -17.86
C ARG A 244 1.51 8.97 -17.12
N TRP A 245 1.60 10.12 -17.78
CA TRP A 245 2.04 11.38 -17.20
C TRP A 245 0.98 12.44 -17.51
N SER A 246 0.56 13.14 -16.47
CA SER A 246 -0.27 14.33 -16.60
C SER A 246 0.63 15.55 -16.63
N PHE A 247 0.46 16.36 -17.67
CA PHE A 247 1.03 17.70 -17.78
C PHE A 247 0.00 18.78 -17.44
N ASP A 248 -1.08 18.39 -16.75
CA ASP A 248 -2.04 19.32 -16.15
C ASP A 248 -1.40 19.96 -14.91
N LEU A 249 -0.71 21.07 -15.14
CA LEU A 249 0.03 21.80 -14.11
C LEU A 249 -0.90 22.50 -13.11
N GLU A 250 -2.13 22.83 -13.51
CA GLU A 250 -3.13 23.45 -12.64
C GLU A 250 -3.60 22.43 -11.61
N MET A 251 -4.07 21.26 -12.05
CA MET A 251 -4.44 20.16 -11.15
C MET A 251 -3.27 19.71 -10.26
N THR A 252 -2.05 19.66 -10.81
CA THR A 252 -0.84 19.36 -10.03
C THR A 252 -0.59 20.42 -8.94
N GLY A 253 -0.78 21.69 -9.28
CA GLY A 253 -0.69 22.82 -8.34
C GLY A 253 -1.73 22.75 -7.23
N ASP A 254 -2.99 22.43 -7.58
CA ASP A 254 -4.07 22.26 -6.62
C ASP A 254 -3.82 21.10 -5.66
N LEU A 255 -3.36 19.96 -6.16
CA LEU A 255 -2.98 18.81 -5.32
C LEU A 255 -1.82 19.14 -4.38
N LEU A 256 -0.80 19.86 -4.85
CA LEU A 256 0.31 20.32 -4.01
C LEU A 256 -0.17 21.27 -2.91
N LEU A 257 -0.97 22.27 -3.27
CA LEU A 257 -1.52 23.22 -2.31
C LEU A 257 -2.43 22.52 -1.30
N ARG A 258 -3.26 21.58 -1.76
CA ARG A 258 -4.15 20.76 -0.92
C ARG A 258 -3.36 19.93 0.07
N SER A 259 -2.31 19.26 -0.36
CA SER A 259 -1.43 18.48 0.54
C SER A 259 -0.78 19.36 1.61
N ILE A 260 -0.32 20.56 1.26
CA ILE A 260 0.29 21.47 2.22
C ILE A 260 -0.74 21.96 3.24
N THR A 261 -1.85 22.51 2.74
CA THR A 261 -2.86 23.20 3.55
C THR A 261 -3.71 22.24 4.39
N HIS A 262 -4.02 21.05 3.86
CA HIS A 262 -4.91 20.08 4.51
C HIS A 262 -4.16 18.86 5.08
N GLY A 263 -2.89 18.65 4.73
CA GLY A 263 -2.07 17.55 5.21
C GLY A 263 -0.91 17.99 6.09
N ILE A 264 0.14 18.54 5.47
CA ILE A 264 1.43 18.83 6.12
C ILE A 264 1.26 19.83 7.26
N VAL A 265 0.68 21.00 6.99
CA VAL A 265 0.63 22.10 7.97
C VAL A 265 -0.23 21.75 9.20
N PRO A 266 -1.46 21.23 9.07
CA PRO A 266 -2.25 20.76 10.21
C PRO A 266 -1.52 19.71 11.07
N SER A 267 -0.73 18.83 10.43
CA SER A 267 0.03 17.78 11.12
C SER A 267 1.14 18.32 12.02
N LEU A 268 1.62 19.55 11.81
CA LEU A 268 2.59 20.20 12.70
C LEU A 268 2.00 20.53 14.08
N ALA A 269 0.67 20.69 14.16
CA ALA A 269 -0.05 20.91 15.42
C ALA A 269 -0.67 19.61 15.98
N GLY A 270 -0.35 18.45 15.39
CA GLY A 270 -0.94 17.15 15.75
C GLY A 270 -2.33 16.90 15.16
N GLY A 271 -2.80 17.74 14.23
CA GLY A 271 -4.01 17.49 13.43
C GLY A 271 -3.73 16.64 12.19
N PRO A 272 -4.74 16.32 11.35
CA PRO A 272 -6.13 16.71 11.45
C PRO A 272 -6.83 15.99 12.61
N TRP A 273 -7.84 16.62 13.21
CA TRP A 273 -8.64 16.00 14.27
C TRP A 273 -9.83 15.19 13.74
N SER A 274 -10.13 15.33 12.45
CA SER A 274 -11.16 14.60 11.74
C SER A 274 -10.58 13.92 10.51
N TRP A 275 -11.06 12.72 10.26
CA TRP A 275 -10.76 11.91 9.09
C TRP A 275 -12.08 11.48 8.48
N ALA A 276 -12.10 11.29 7.17
CA ALA A 276 -13.23 10.64 6.50
C ALA A 276 -12.75 9.49 5.64
N ARG A 277 -13.69 8.59 5.36
CA ARG A 277 -13.52 7.43 4.51
C ARG A 277 -14.87 7.13 3.84
N TRP A 278 -14.86 6.84 2.54
CA TRP A 278 -15.91 6.07 1.88
C TRP A 278 -15.29 4.73 1.49
N ALA A 279 -15.89 3.60 1.82
CA ALA A 279 -15.34 2.31 1.41
C ALA A 279 -15.46 2.15 -0.12
N PRO A 280 -14.45 1.59 -0.83
CA PRO A 280 -13.17 1.04 -0.36
C PRO A 280 -11.99 2.04 -0.51
N ALA A 281 -12.16 3.33 -0.25
CA ALA A 281 -11.02 4.26 -0.23
C ALA A 281 -10.24 4.21 1.09
N SER A 282 -8.99 4.64 1.05
CA SER A 282 -8.17 4.91 2.24
C SER A 282 -8.71 6.17 2.94
N PRO A 283 -8.63 6.26 4.28
CA PRO A 283 -8.97 7.50 4.98
C PRO A 283 -8.17 8.70 4.48
N TRP A 284 -8.79 9.88 4.47
CA TRP A 284 -8.15 11.16 4.17
C TRP A 284 -8.42 12.21 5.24
N ALA A 285 -7.49 13.16 5.35
CA ALA A 285 -7.49 14.24 6.32
C ALA A 285 -8.60 15.26 6.04
N LEU A 286 -9.41 15.60 7.05
CA LEU A 286 -10.40 16.69 6.99
C LEU A 286 -10.16 17.74 8.10
N PRO A 287 -9.09 18.54 8.02
CA PRO A 287 -8.86 19.58 9.01
C PRO A 287 -9.87 20.72 8.85
N GLY A 288 -10.52 21.10 9.95
CA GLY A 288 -11.29 22.35 9.99
C GLY A 288 -10.37 23.58 10.00
N PRO A 289 -10.91 24.79 9.72
CA PRO A 289 -10.13 26.03 9.63
C PRO A 289 -9.27 26.32 10.87
N LEU A 290 -9.78 25.98 12.07
CA LEU A 290 -9.05 26.15 13.33
C LEU A 290 -7.75 25.33 13.35
N VAL A 291 -7.81 24.06 12.95
CA VAL A 291 -6.63 23.16 12.96
C VAL A 291 -5.60 23.62 11.93
N MET A 292 -6.06 24.08 10.76
CA MET A 292 -5.20 24.67 9.74
C MET A 292 -4.51 25.93 10.26
N ALA A 293 -5.26 26.84 10.89
CA ALA A 293 -4.73 28.07 11.49
C ALA A 293 -3.70 27.76 12.59
N LEU A 294 -4.00 26.81 13.48
CA LEU A 294 -3.06 26.34 14.50
C LEU A 294 -1.78 25.76 13.87
N GLY A 295 -1.90 24.96 12.81
CA GLY A 295 -0.76 24.44 12.06
C GLY A 295 0.14 25.55 11.51
N TRP A 296 -0.46 26.58 10.89
CA TRP A 296 0.27 27.76 10.39
C TRP A 296 0.90 28.57 11.51
N LEU A 297 0.22 28.74 12.64
CA LEU A 297 0.76 29.42 13.83
C LEU A 297 1.98 28.65 14.40
N VAL A 298 1.92 27.32 14.46
CA VAL A 298 3.06 26.49 14.88
C VAL A 298 4.21 26.64 13.89
N LEU A 299 3.95 26.57 12.58
CA LEU A 299 4.98 26.73 11.56
C LEU A 299 5.65 28.12 11.63
N ALA A 300 4.84 29.19 11.68
CA ALA A 300 5.33 30.56 11.79
C ALA A 300 6.11 30.77 13.10
N GLY A 301 5.62 30.23 14.23
CA GLY A 301 6.29 30.28 15.51
C GLY A 301 7.62 29.54 15.53
N LEU A 302 7.68 28.33 14.95
CA LEU A 302 8.92 27.55 14.80
C LEU A 302 9.92 28.30 13.91
N LEU A 303 9.46 28.85 12.78
CA LEU A 303 10.30 29.64 11.88
C LEU A 303 10.85 30.88 12.60
N ALA A 304 9.99 31.71 13.19
CA ALA A 304 10.37 32.92 13.90
C ALA A 304 11.32 32.63 15.07
N LEU A 305 11.00 31.65 15.93
CA LEU A 305 11.84 31.26 17.06
C LEU A 305 13.20 30.71 16.59
N SER A 306 13.20 29.91 15.53
CA SER A 306 14.44 29.34 14.99
C SER A 306 15.36 30.43 14.42
N LEU A 307 14.82 31.36 13.63
CA LEU A 307 15.57 32.46 13.02
C LEU A 307 16.04 33.50 14.06
N ALA A 308 15.22 33.77 15.07
CA ALA A 308 15.57 34.66 16.19
C ALA A 308 16.66 34.05 17.09
N ARG A 309 16.68 32.70 17.23
CA ARG A 309 17.64 32.02 18.09
C ARG A 309 18.94 31.66 17.38
N LYS A 310 18.87 31.15 16.16
CA LYS A 310 19.97 30.44 15.51
C LYS A 310 20.48 31.22 14.31
N ASP A 311 21.80 31.21 14.13
CA ASP A 311 22.44 31.63 12.89
C ASP A 311 22.51 30.46 11.89
N ARG A 312 22.71 30.77 10.60
CA ARG A 312 22.94 29.78 9.54
C ARG A 312 21.82 28.75 9.34
N LEU A 313 20.56 29.13 9.56
CA LEU A 313 19.41 28.24 9.36
C LEU A 313 18.74 28.32 7.99
N ALA A 314 18.94 29.39 7.21
CA ALA A 314 18.21 29.57 5.96
C ALA A 314 18.35 28.35 5.01
N PRO A 315 19.54 27.77 4.79
CA PRO A 315 19.67 26.57 3.95
C PRO A 315 18.96 25.32 4.51
N VAL A 316 18.82 25.21 5.84
CA VAL A 316 18.12 24.08 6.47
C VAL A 316 16.61 24.18 6.22
N TRP A 317 16.03 25.38 6.35
CA TRP A 317 14.64 25.63 6.01
C TRP A 317 14.34 25.46 4.52
N LEU A 318 15.24 25.95 3.66
CA LEU A 318 15.12 25.75 2.21
C LEU A 318 15.18 24.25 1.83
N ALA A 319 16.04 23.47 2.47
CA ALA A 319 16.10 22.03 2.26
C ALA A 319 14.81 21.33 2.74
N ALA A 320 14.24 21.74 3.87
CA ALA A 320 12.97 21.22 4.38
C ALA A 320 11.81 21.52 3.42
N ALA A 321 11.67 22.76 2.97
CA ALA A 321 10.65 23.18 2.02
C ALA A 321 10.83 22.50 0.65
N GLY A 322 12.08 22.47 0.15
CA GLY A 322 12.43 21.82 -1.11
C GLY A 322 12.11 20.33 -1.10
N TYR A 323 12.42 19.62 -0.01
CA TYR A 323 12.08 18.20 0.12
C TYR A 323 10.56 17.98 0.16
N ALA A 324 9.83 18.80 0.93
CA ALA A 324 8.37 18.71 1.03
C ALA A 324 7.66 18.90 -0.33
N LEU A 325 8.22 19.71 -1.22
CA LEU A 325 7.71 19.88 -2.58
C LEU A 325 8.17 18.75 -3.51
N ALA A 326 9.48 18.47 -3.53
CA ALA A 326 10.09 17.52 -4.46
C ALA A 326 9.57 16.09 -4.28
N CYS A 327 9.24 15.67 -3.05
CA CYS A 327 8.75 14.32 -2.80
C CYS A 327 7.30 14.09 -3.28
N GLN A 328 6.57 15.15 -3.64
CA GLN A 328 5.17 15.11 -4.05
C GLN A 328 4.97 15.31 -5.55
N VAL A 329 5.79 16.16 -6.18
CA VAL A 329 5.65 16.52 -7.61
C VAL A 329 5.58 15.27 -8.51
N PRO A 330 6.50 14.29 -8.42
CA PRO A 330 6.42 13.10 -9.29
C PRO A 330 5.12 12.30 -9.12
N ILE A 331 4.61 12.23 -7.89
CA ILE A 331 3.40 11.47 -7.56
C ILE A 331 2.20 12.09 -8.26
N TYR A 332 2.06 13.41 -8.19
CA TYR A 332 0.94 14.09 -8.83
C TYR A 332 1.09 14.14 -10.35
N LEU A 333 2.31 14.24 -10.89
CA LEU A 333 2.53 14.14 -12.33
C LEU A 333 2.17 12.74 -12.87
N MET A 334 2.43 11.67 -12.12
CA MET A 334 2.16 10.30 -12.56
C MET A 334 0.72 9.83 -12.27
N ARG A 335 0.06 10.40 -11.25
CA ARG A 335 -1.24 9.91 -10.75
C ARG A 335 -2.41 10.88 -10.93
N SER A 336 -2.19 12.10 -11.42
CA SER A 336 -3.28 13.06 -11.67
C SER A 336 -3.82 12.97 -13.10
N SER A 337 -4.99 13.56 -13.29
CA SER A 337 -5.71 13.80 -14.53
C SER A 337 -6.75 14.90 -14.26
N ALA A 338 -7.40 15.43 -15.30
CA ALA A 338 -8.43 16.45 -15.16
C ALA A 338 -9.61 16.05 -14.24
N PHE A 339 -9.79 14.74 -13.97
CA PHE A 339 -10.86 14.20 -13.13
C PHE A 339 -10.35 13.67 -11.77
N THR A 340 -9.11 13.99 -11.39
CA THR A 340 -8.54 13.52 -10.12
C THR A 340 -9.14 14.28 -8.95
N ALA A 341 -9.66 13.54 -7.97
CA ALA A 341 -10.18 14.10 -6.74
C ALA A 341 -9.04 14.67 -5.86
N LEU A 342 -9.24 15.88 -5.31
CA LEU A 342 -8.25 16.55 -4.46
C LEU A 342 -7.99 15.80 -3.15
N GLU A 343 -8.93 14.98 -2.72
CA GLU A 343 -8.84 14.09 -1.56
C GLU A 343 -7.65 13.12 -1.66
N LEU A 344 -7.16 12.83 -2.88
CA LEU A 344 -5.95 12.03 -3.08
C LEU A 344 -4.76 12.62 -2.32
N ALA A 345 -4.58 13.94 -2.36
CA ALA A 345 -3.52 14.67 -1.65
C ALA A 345 -3.73 14.65 -0.12
N GLN A 346 -4.95 14.40 0.35
CA GLN A 346 -5.31 14.35 1.77
C GLN A 346 -5.15 12.96 2.39
N THR A 347 -4.85 11.92 1.60
CA THR A 347 -4.62 10.55 2.12
C THR A 347 -3.31 10.42 2.92
N LEU A 348 -2.38 11.37 2.78
CA LEU A 348 -1.07 11.48 3.48
C LEU A 348 -0.12 10.28 3.37
N ARG A 349 -0.51 9.17 2.72
CA ARG A 349 0.28 7.93 2.61
C ARG A 349 1.67 8.11 1.97
N TYR A 350 1.88 9.20 1.24
CA TYR A 350 3.15 9.53 0.58
C TYR A 350 4.10 10.40 1.41
N LEU A 351 3.74 10.76 2.64
CA LEU A 351 4.44 11.78 3.44
C LEU A 351 5.20 11.19 4.65
N ALA A 352 5.29 9.87 4.76
CA ALA A 352 5.98 9.21 5.88
C ALA A 352 7.47 9.59 5.97
N ASP A 353 8.18 9.60 4.83
CA ASP A 353 9.60 9.97 4.76
C ASP A 353 9.83 11.47 5.06
N LEU A 354 8.86 12.34 4.76
CA LEU A 354 8.93 13.76 5.10
C LEU A 354 9.03 13.95 6.62
N VAL A 355 8.30 13.19 7.43
CA VAL A 355 8.39 13.24 8.90
C VAL A 355 9.82 12.98 9.38
N VAL A 356 10.46 11.94 8.84
CA VAL A 356 11.82 11.55 9.18
C VAL A 356 12.82 12.63 8.75
N VAL A 357 12.69 13.14 7.53
CA VAL A 357 13.58 14.19 7.01
C VAL A 357 13.45 15.48 7.82
N LEU A 358 12.23 15.92 8.17
CA LEU A 358 12.00 17.09 9.01
C LEU A 358 12.59 16.92 10.41
N ALA A 359 12.50 15.72 11.01
CA ALA A 359 13.11 15.44 12.31
C ALA A 359 14.64 15.50 12.25
N ILE A 360 15.26 14.94 11.21
CA ILE A 360 16.72 14.99 11.00
C ILE A 360 17.18 16.43 10.74
N LEU A 361 16.50 17.18 9.85
CA LEU A 361 16.81 18.58 9.58
C LEU A 361 16.59 19.47 10.81
N GLY A 362 15.56 19.18 11.62
CA GLY A 362 15.35 19.80 12.92
C GLY A 362 16.53 19.57 13.86
N ALA A 363 17.06 18.35 13.93
CA ALA A 363 18.26 18.05 14.71
C ALA A 363 19.52 18.77 14.18
N VAL A 364 19.67 18.89 12.86
CA VAL A 364 20.73 19.69 12.24
C VAL A 364 20.59 21.17 12.63
N GLY A 365 19.40 21.75 12.51
CA GLY A 365 19.13 23.13 12.88
C GLY A 365 19.35 23.41 14.38
N LEU A 366 19.01 22.46 15.24
CA LEU A 366 19.28 22.55 16.68
C LEU A 366 20.78 22.58 17.01
N SER A 367 21.62 22.05 16.11
CA SER A 367 23.10 22.08 16.22
C SER A 367 23.72 23.39 15.76
N ALA A 368 22.96 24.29 15.14
CA ALA A 368 23.46 25.59 14.69
C ALA A 368 23.83 26.52 15.86
N PRO A 369 24.78 27.44 15.68
CA PRO A 369 25.16 28.42 16.69
C PRO A 369 23.97 29.30 17.09
N ASN A 370 23.88 29.64 18.38
CA ASN A 370 22.88 30.60 18.85
C ASN A 370 23.39 32.03 18.61
N ARG A 371 22.49 32.95 18.24
CA ARG A 371 22.76 34.39 18.15
C ARG A 371 23.04 34.97 19.53
N GLU A 372 23.96 35.93 19.63
CA GLU A 372 24.26 36.59 20.90
C GLU A 372 23.06 37.35 21.49
N SER A 373 22.25 37.97 20.63
CA SER A 373 21.01 38.66 21.02
C SER A 373 19.93 37.72 21.58
N SER A 374 20.08 36.40 21.41
CA SER A 374 19.10 35.40 21.84
C SER A 374 19.35 34.81 23.23
N ARG A 375 20.25 35.42 24.04
CA ARG A 375 20.58 34.95 25.40
C ARG A 375 19.35 34.81 26.30
N TRP A 376 18.32 35.64 26.11
CA TRP A 376 17.05 35.55 26.85
C TRP A 376 16.28 34.23 26.59
N LEU A 377 16.58 33.54 25.48
CA LEU A 377 16.04 32.22 25.16
C LEU A 377 16.91 31.07 25.73
N ASN A 378 17.97 31.33 26.49
CA ASN A 378 18.82 30.27 27.04
C ASN A 378 18.05 29.24 27.89
N ALA A 379 18.69 28.10 28.17
CA ALA A 379 18.06 27.06 28.98
C ALA A 379 17.67 27.63 30.34
N SER A 380 16.39 27.49 30.70
CA SER A 380 15.84 27.91 31.98
C SER A 380 14.74 26.93 32.39
N PRO A 381 14.41 26.79 33.69
CA PRO A 381 13.32 25.93 34.14
C PRO A 381 11.98 26.27 33.47
N ARG A 382 11.68 27.57 33.31
CA ARG A 382 10.47 28.05 32.62
C ARG A 382 10.42 27.60 31.17
N ARG A 383 11.54 27.71 30.45
CA ARG A 383 11.62 27.25 29.05
C ARG A 383 11.52 25.73 28.95
N GLY A 384 12.14 25.00 29.86
CA GLY A 384 12.01 23.54 29.96
C GLY A 384 10.55 23.13 30.15
N ALA A 385 9.84 23.77 31.08
CA ALA A 385 8.42 23.56 31.31
C ALA A 385 7.57 23.91 30.08
N ALA A 386 7.84 25.02 29.40
CA ALA A 386 7.13 25.40 28.18
C ALA A 386 7.33 24.38 27.04
N VAL A 387 8.57 23.91 26.82
CA VAL A 387 8.87 22.88 25.81
C VAL A 387 8.19 21.56 26.17
N ALA A 388 8.21 21.16 27.45
CA ALA A 388 7.53 19.96 27.91
C ALA A 388 6.01 20.08 27.72
N LEU A 389 5.41 21.22 28.07
CA LEU A 389 3.98 21.49 27.88
C LEU A 389 3.59 21.42 26.40
N LEU A 390 4.37 22.06 25.51
CA LEU A 390 4.13 22.02 24.07
C LEU A 390 4.28 20.61 23.50
N ALA A 391 5.30 19.85 23.94
CA ALA A 391 5.48 18.46 23.54
C ALA A 391 4.33 17.56 24.00
N THR A 392 3.85 17.75 25.23
CA THR A 392 2.67 17.05 25.76
C THR A 392 1.41 17.42 25.00
N ALA A 393 1.18 18.71 24.72
CA ALA A 393 0.03 19.18 23.95
C ALA A 393 0.04 18.62 22.51
N PHE A 394 1.19 18.64 21.84
CA PHE A 394 1.37 18.04 20.53
C PHE A 394 1.11 16.52 20.55
N THR A 395 1.63 15.82 21.56
CA THR A 395 1.42 14.36 21.71
C THR A 395 -0.05 14.04 21.95
N ALA A 396 -0.73 14.78 22.84
CA ALA A 396 -2.16 14.62 23.10
C ALA A 396 -3.01 14.91 21.86
N SER A 397 -2.71 16.01 21.14
CA SER A 397 -3.36 16.37 19.88
C SER A 397 -3.20 15.25 18.82
N SER A 398 -1.98 14.73 18.68
CA SER A 398 -1.69 13.67 17.72
C SER A 398 -2.29 12.32 18.10
N LEU A 399 -2.37 12.00 19.39
CA LEU A 399 -3.09 10.83 19.91
C LEU A 399 -4.59 10.95 19.62
N TYR A 400 -5.17 12.13 19.79
CA TYR A 400 -6.57 12.38 19.41
C TYR A 400 -6.79 12.15 17.91
N SER A 401 -5.93 12.72 17.05
CA SER A 401 -5.93 12.47 15.60
C SER A 401 -5.79 10.98 15.26
N THR A 402 -4.92 10.26 15.98
CA THR A 402 -4.73 8.82 15.81
C THR A 402 -5.97 8.03 16.19
N GLY A 403 -6.65 8.42 17.27
CA GLY A 403 -7.90 7.81 17.71
C GLY A 403 -9.02 8.01 16.69
N THR A 404 -9.19 9.22 16.15
CA THR A 404 -10.23 9.48 15.13
C THR A 404 -9.89 8.81 13.79
N PHE A 405 -8.61 8.74 13.41
CA PHE A 405 -8.17 7.92 12.27
C PHE A 405 -8.54 6.45 12.47
N LEU A 406 -8.25 5.88 13.64
CA LEU A 406 -8.52 4.46 13.92
C LEU A 406 -10.01 4.13 13.85
N SER A 407 -10.88 5.04 14.30
CA SER A 407 -12.33 4.87 14.16
C SER A 407 -12.75 4.75 12.69
N CYS A 408 -12.22 5.60 11.81
CA CYS A 408 -12.48 5.51 10.36
C CYS A 408 -11.82 4.29 9.72
N TRP A 409 -10.64 3.90 10.18
CA TRP A 409 -9.89 2.75 9.66
C TRP A 409 -10.56 1.42 9.99
N ARG A 410 -11.26 1.33 11.13
CA ARG A 410 -12.03 0.16 11.55
C ARG A 410 -13.31 -0.06 10.74
N ASP A 411 -13.84 0.97 10.11
CA ASP A 411 -14.97 0.86 9.19
C ASP A 411 -14.48 0.25 7.87
N ASP A 412 -14.31 -1.07 7.87
CA ASP A 412 -13.71 -1.85 6.80
C ASP A 412 -14.63 -3.02 6.40
N PRO A 413 -15.17 -3.04 5.16
CA PRO A 413 -16.04 -4.12 4.70
C PRO A 413 -15.32 -5.44 4.50
N ALA A 414 -13.99 -5.42 4.24
CA ALA A 414 -13.23 -6.62 3.93
C ALA A 414 -13.16 -7.60 5.11
N ARG A 415 -13.12 -7.10 6.36
CA ARG A 415 -13.08 -7.97 7.54
C ARG A 415 -14.28 -8.92 7.64
N GLY A 416 -15.48 -8.38 7.62
CA GLY A 416 -16.70 -9.19 7.72
C GLY A 416 -16.85 -10.13 6.54
N TYR A 417 -16.62 -9.61 5.33
CA TYR A 417 -16.67 -10.37 4.09
C TYR A 417 -15.73 -11.58 4.11
N LEU A 418 -14.44 -11.38 4.40
CA LEU A 418 -13.44 -12.45 4.38
C LEU A 418 -13.69 -13.52 5.46
N GLN A 419 -14.13 -13.11 6.64
CA GLN A 419 -14.45 -14.05 7.73
C GLN A 419 -15.65 -14.94 7.39
N ASN A 420 -16.69 -14.36 6.78
CA ASN A 420 -17.86 -15.11 6.32
C ASN A 420 -17.48 -16.02 5.15
N ALA A 421 -16.72 -15.51 4.18
CA ALA A 421 -16.32 -16.28 3.00
C ALA A 421 -15.47 -17.49 3.37
N LEU A 422 -14.47 -17.33 4.25
CA LEU A 422 -13.67 -18.45 4.73
C LEU A 422 -14.52 -19.54 5.39
N ARG A 423 -15.50 -19.15 6.21
CA ARG A 423 -16.38 -20.10 6.91
C ARG A 423 -17.33 -20.82 5.94
N ASP A 424 -17.97 -20.07 5.06
CA ASP A 424 -19.01 -20.60 4.19
C ASP A 424 -18.45 -21.33 2.97
N LEU A 425 -17.26 -20.95 2.48
CA LEU A 425 -16.51 -21.76 1.51
C LEU A 425 -16.12 -23.11 2.12
N ALA A 426 -15.62 -23.15 3.36
CA ALA A 426 -15.30 -24.41 4.02
C ALA A 426 -16.54 -25.32 4.20
N ARG A 427 -17.70 -24.74 4.55
CA ARG A 427 -18.97 -25.48 4.59
C ARG A 427 -19.38 -25.98 3.21
N ALA A 428 -19.37 -25.11 2.21
CA ALA A 428 -19.74 -25.45 0.84
C ALA A 428 -18.86 -26.57 0.26
N HIS A 429 -17.58 -26.65 0.67
CA HIS A 429 -16.66 -27.73 0.33
C HIS A 429 -17.02 -29.06 1.01
N GLY A 430 -17.43 -29.02 2.29
CA GLY A 430 -17.87 -30.20 3.02
C GLY A 430 -19.21 -30.75 2.54
N ASP A 431 -20.09 -29.90 2.02
CA ASP A 431 -21.44 -30.27 1.59
C ASP A 431 -21.48 -30.89 0.18
N SER A 432 -20.56 -30.50 -0.73
CA SER A 432 -20.58 -30.90 -2.13
C SER A 432 -19.23 -30.74 -2.84
N ASP A 433 -18.90 -31.70 -3.70
CA ASP A 433 -17.73 -31.66 -4.61
C ASP A 433 -17.94 -30.75 -5.83
N ALA A 434 -19.12 -30.16 -6.02
CA ALA A 434 -19.38 -29.29 -7.15
C ALA A 434 -18.55 -28.00 -7.06
N PRO A 435 -17.83 -27.60 -8.12
CA PRO A 435 -17.05 -26.38 -8.10
C PRO A 435 -17.97 -25.16 -7.97
N LEU A 436 -17.45 -24.06 -7.42
CA LEU A 436 -18.11 -22.76 -7.48
C LEU A 436 -17.77 -22.11 -8.83
N LEU A 437 -18.74 -21.43 -9.45
CA LEU A 437 -18.39 -20.57 -10.58
C LEU A 437 -17.43 -19.48 -10.10
N ASP A 438 -16.33 -19.30 -10.83
CA ASP A 438 -15.45 -18.18 -10.56
C ASP A 438 -16.22 -16.88 -10.80
N GLN A 439 -16.03 -15.96 -9.88
CA GLN A 439 -16.83 -14.75 -9.76
C GLN A 439 -16.02 -13.66 -9.07
N GLU A 440 -16.37 -12.42 -9.37
CA GLU A 440 -15.81 -11.26 -8.68
C GLU A 440 -16.24 -11.28 -7.22
N VAL A 441 -15.32 -10.88 -6.34
CA VAL A 441 -15.67 -10.57 -4.95
C VAL A 441 -16.43 -9.23 -4.89
N ASP A 442 -16.97 -8.90 -3.72
CA ASP A 442 -17.73 -7.67 -3.57
C ASP A 442 -16.89 -6.42 -3.95
N PRO A 443 -17.42 -5.46 -4.74
CA PRO A 443 -16.68 -4.27 -5.14
C PRO A 443 -16.25 -3.35 -3.99
N LEU A 444 -16.88 -3.45 -2.80
CA LEU A 444 -16.43 -2.76 -1.58
C LEU A 444 -15.24 -3.48 -0.93
N VAL A 445 -14.88 -4.69 -1.37
CA VAL A 445 -13.67 -5.40 -0.95
C VAL A 445 -12.55 -5.19 -1.97
N LEU A 446 -12.82 -5.52 -3.24
CA LEU A 446 -11.84 -5.35 -4.32
C LEU A 446 -12.54 -5.12 -5.66
N GLN A 447 -12.25 -3.99 -6.30
CA GLN A 447 -12.97 -3.56 -7.51
C GLN A 447 -12.42 -4.23 -8.77
N ARG A 448 -13.27 -4.34 -9.81
CA ARG A 448 -12.94 -4.88 -11.13
C ARG A 448 -11.74 -4.22 -11.84
N VAL A 449 -11.36 -3.01 -11.44
CA VAL A 449 -10.19 -2.31 -12.03
C VAL A 449 -8.87 -3.08 -11.82
N VAL A 450 -8.81 -3.99 -10.83
CA VAL A 450 -7.64 -4.81 -10.55
C VAL A 450 -7.77 -6.26 -11.05
N TYR A 451 -8.70 -6.51 -11.98
CA TYR A 451 -8.82 -7.83 -12.62
C TYR A 451 -7.47 -8.33 -13.15
N PRO A 452 -7.11 -9.62 -12.96
CA PRO A 452 -7.95 -10.70 -12.42
C PRO A 452 -7.91 -10.86 -10.89
N GLU A 453 -7.21 -10.00 -10.15
CA GLU A 453 -7.01 -10.19 -8.70
C GLU A 453 -8.27 -9.99 -7.86
N ASN A 454 -9.35 -9.41 -8.43
CA ASN A 454 -10.67 -9.34 -7.81
C ASN A 454 -11.50 -10.63 -7.91
N LEU A 455 -11.00 -11.68 -8.55
CA LEU A 455 -11.69 -12.97 -8.64
C LEU A 455 -11.55 -13.76 -7.34
N ALA A 456 -12.60 -14.50 -6.98
CA ALA A 456 -12.60 -15.40 -5.84
C ALA A 456 -11.49 -16.47 -5.97
N SER A 457 -11.22 -16.95 -7.18
CA SER A 457 -10.12 -17.88 -7.47
C SER A 457 -8.73 -17.34 -7.17
N HIS A 458 -8.52 -16.02 -7.29
CA HIS A 458 -7.28 -15.35 -6.93
C HIS A 458 -7.23 -15.10 -5.43
N LEU A 459 -8.25 -14.44 -4.87
CA LEU A 459 -8.25 -14.02 -3.47
C LEU A 459 -8.17 -15.20 -2.49
N PHE A 460 -8.87 -16.30 -2.79
CA PHE A 460 -8.90 -17.50 -1.96
C PHE A 460 -7.96 -18.60 -2.47
N ALA A 461 -7.05 -18.32 -3.40
CA ALA A 461 -6.17 -19.30 -4.04
C ALA A 461 -5.44 -20.22 -3.03
N LEU A 462 -4.95 -19.66 -1.92
CA LEU A 462 -4.19 -20.37 -0.87
C LEU A 462 -5.06 -20.97 0.26
N VAL A 463 -6.36 -20.76 0.21
CA VAL A 463 -7.30 -21.41 1.14
C VAL A 463 -7.49 -22.84 0.66
N HIS A 464 -7.31 -23.80 1.56
CA HIS A 464 -7.41 -25.23 1.25
C HIS A 464 -8.85 -25.73 1.37
N ASP A 465 -9.52 -25.37 2.48
CA ASP A 465 -10.90 -25.78 2.75
C ASP A 465 -11.90 -24.91 1.97
N ARG A 466 -11.98 -25.11 0.66
CA ARG A 466 -12.94 -24.43 -0.22
C ARG A 466 -13.24 -25.28 -1.46
N PRO A 467 -14.37 -25.04 -2.15
CA PRO A 467 -14.62 -25.63 -3.45
C PRO A 467 -13.56 -25.20 -4.47
N GLU A 468 -13.36 -26.02 -5.51
CA GLU A 468 -12.67 -25.56 -6.71
C GLU A 468 -13.43 -24.40 -7.35
N PHE A 469 -12.71 -23.46 -7.95
CA PHE A 469 -13.32 -22.41 -8.77
C PHE A 469 -13.18 -22.81 -10.23
N ALA A 470 -14.28 -22.79 -10.98
CA ALA A 470 -14.30 -23.22 -12.36
C ALA A 470 -15.20 -22.32 -13.21
N SER A 471 -15.10 -22.46 -14.53
CA SER A 471 -16.01 -21.83 -15.48
C SER A 471 -17.35 -22.58 -15.62
N THR A 472 -17.49 -23.76 -15.02
CA THR A 472 -18.71 -24.57 -15.10
C THR A 472 -19.04 -25.27 -13.79
N THR A 473 -20.31 -25.39 -13.45
CA THR A 473 -20.78 -26.16 -12.29
C THR A 473 -22.14 -26.80 -12.54
N THR A 474 -22.46 -27.87 -11.81
CA THR A 474 -23.81 -28.46 -11.76
C THR A 474 -24.67 -27.87 -10.64
N GLU A 475 -24.04 -27.20 -9.67
CA GLU A 475 -24.71 -26.60 -8.51
C GLU A 475 -24.39 -25.11 -8.45
N LEU A 476 -25.38 -24.28 -8.77
CA LEU A 476 -25.19 -22.85 -8.81
C LEU A 476 -25.27 -22.24 -7.41
N ARG A 477 -24.12 -21.78 -6.94
CA ARG A 477 -23.95 -21.03 -5.69
C ARG A 477 -23.22 -19.72 -5.98
N MET A 478 -23.40 -18.71 -5.13
CA MET A 478 -22.74 -17.40 -5.26
C MET A 478 -22.25 -16.88 -3.92
N LEU A 479 -21.22 -16.03 -3.96
CA LEU A 479 -20.82 -15.20 -2.83
C LEU A 479 -21.67 -13.92 -2.81
N THR A 480 -22.28 -13.61 -1.67
CA THR A 480 -23.03 -12.37 -1.49
C THR A 480 -22.09 -11.19 -1.19
N ASN A 481 -22.64 -9.98 -1.12
CA ASN A 481 -21.92 -8.77 -0.72
C ASN A 481 -21.38 -8.82 0.73
N THR A 482 -21.88 -9.73 1.57
CA THR A 482 -21.39 -9.96 2.94
C THR A 482 -20.43 -11.13 3.03
N GLY A 483 -20.08 -11.77 1.91
CA GLY A 483 -19.17 -12.89 1.83
C GLY A 483 -19.79 -14.24 2.19
N THR A 484 -21.11 -14.35 2.29
CA THR A 484 -21.77 -15.65 2.55
C THR A 484 -21.96 -16.43 1.26
N VAL A 485 -21.88 -17.75 1.31
CA VAL A 485 -22.19 -18.62 0.16
C VAL A 485 -23.68 -18.98 0.19
N VAL A 486 -24.40 -18.70 -0.88
CA VAL A 486 -25.85 -18.98 -1.00
C VAL A 486 -26.17 -19.69 -2.31
N ASP A 487 -27.29 -20.41 -2.34
CA ASP A 487 -27.85 -20.95 -3.57
C ASP A 487 -28.25 -19.81 -4.52
N ALA A 488 -27.96 -20.00 -5.80
CA ALA A 488 -28.14 -18.97 -6.82
C ALA A 488 -28.95 -19.48 -8.02
N GLN A 489 -29.48 -18.52 -8.77
CA GLN A 489 -30.17 -18.72 -10.04
C GLN A 489 -29.62 -17.76 -11.09
N VAL A 490 -29.77 -18.12 -12.35
CA VAL A 490 -29.44 -17.23 -13.47
C VAL A 490 -30.62 -16.32 -13.74
N THR A 491 -30.38 -15.02 -13.75
CA THR A 491 -31.39 -14.02 -14.12
C THR A 491 -31.76 -14.10 -15.60
N TRP A 492 -33.00 -13.76 -15.93
CA TRP A 492 -33.52 -13.77 -17.30
C TRP A 492 -33.18 -12.46 -18.04
N VAL A 493 -31.89 -12.16 -18.21
CA VAL A 493 -31.47 -11.01 -19.02
C VAL A 493 -31.70 -11.31 -20.50
N ARG A 494 -31.31 -12.51 -20.92
CA ARG A 494 -31.62 -13.13 -22.23
C ARG A 494 -32.02 -14.58 -22.03
N SER A 495 -32.54 -15.18 -23.09
CA SER A 495 -32.86 -16.60 -23.13
C SER A 495 -32.42 -17.22 -24.44
N LEU A 496 -32.03 -18.50 -24.39
CA LEU A 496 -31.85 -19.34 -25.57
C LEU A 496 -33.21 -19.63 -26.17
N VAL A 497 -33.39 -19.30 -27.45
CA VAL A 497 -34.63 -19.55 -28.20
C VAL A 497 -34.80 -21.06 -28.44
N ALA A 498 -36.04 -21.51 -28.65
CA ALA A 498 -36.31 -22.91 -28.96
C ALA A 498 -35.57 -23.37 -30.23
N GLY A 499 -34.78 -24.45 -30.11
CA GLY A 499 -34.02 -25.00 -31.22
C GLY A 499 -34.88 -25.76 -32.25
N PRO A 500 -34.39 -25.93 -33.49
CA PRO A 500 -35.18 -26.41 -34.62
C PRO A 500 -35.47 -27.91 -34.61
N VAL A 501 -34.81 -28.72 -33.75
CA VAL A 501 -34.97 -30.18 -33.74
C VAL A 501 -36.09 -30.59 -32.77
N PRO A 502 -37.20 -31.18 -33.25
CA PRO A 502 -38.31 -31.57 -32.38
C PRO A 502 -37.86 -32.51 -31.26
N ARG A 503 -38.34 -32.26 -30.03
CA ARG A 503 -38.03 -33.02 -28.80
C ARG A 503 -36.55 -33.00 -28.36
N CYS A 504 -35.68 -32.27 -29.04
CA CYS A 504 -34.26 -32.14 -28.73
C CYS A 504 -33.83 -30.68 -28.50
N GLY A 505 -34.40 -29.73 -29.26
CA GLY A 505 -33.94 -28.33 -29.29
C GLY A 505 -32.77 -28.19 -30.27
N TYR A 506 -31.56 -28.00 -29.76
CA TYR A 506 -30.33 -27.96 -30.55
C TYR A 506 -29.58 -29.28 -30.42
N LEU A 507 -29.39 -30.00 -31.53
CA LEU A 507 -28.57 -31.21 -31.59
C LEU A 507 -27.11 -30.82 -31.83
N VAL A 508 -26.23 -31.17 -30.89
CA VAL A 508 -24.78 -30.93 -30.93
C VAL A 508 -24.04 -32.26 -31.01
N GLN A 509 -23.23 -32.43 -32.06
CA GLN A 509 -22.33 -33.57 -32.27
C GLN A 509 -20.97 -33.07 -32.77
N GLN A 510 -19.97 -33.95 -32.89
CA GLN A 510 -18.62 -33.53 -33.31
C GLN A 510 -18.61 -33.01 -34.76
N ASP A 511 -19.35 -33.69 -35.64
CA ASP A 511 -19.55 -33.35 -37.06
C ASP A 511 -20.71 -32.37 -37.29
N ARG A 512 -21.44 -32.03 -36.22
CA ARG A 512 -22.62 -31.16 -36.26
C ARG A 512 -22.58 -30.13 -35.11
N PRO A 513 -21.75 -29.08 -35.21
CA PRO A 513 -21.81 -27.96 -34.29
C PRO A 513 -23.16 -27.24 -34.41
N ALA A 514 -23.62 -26.63 -33.32
CA ALA A 514 -24.87 -25.88 -33.28
C ALA A 514 -24.63 -24.42 -32.89
N THR A 515 -25.48 -23.54 -33.43
CA THR A 515 -25.54 -22.13 -33.07
C THR A 515 -26.86 -21.91 -32.35
N LEU A 516 -26.79 -21.67 -31.04
CA LEU A 516 -27.96 -21.43 -30.21
C LEU A 516 -28.26 -19.94 -30.21
N THR A 517 -29.43 -19.55 -30.69
CA THR A 517 -29.82 -18.15 -30.86
C THR A 517 -30.36 -17.58 -29.55
N LEU A 518 -29.93 -16.38 -29.20
CA LEU A 518 -30.48 -15.63 -28.08
C LEU A 518 -31.66 -14.77 -28.53
N ASP A 519 -32.61 -14.53 -27.63
CA ASP A 519 -33.76 -13.64 -27.85
C ASP A 519 -33.38 -12.14 -27.98
N GLY A 520 -32.09 -11.80 -27.82
CA GLY A 520 -31.54 -10.47 -28.06
C GLY A 520 -30.03 -10.41 -27.82
N PRO A 521 -29.38 -9.28 -28.15
CA PRO A 521 -27.94 -9.12 -27.97
C PRO A 521 -27.53 -9.06 -26.49
N LEU A 522 -26.33 -9.57 -26.21
CA LEU A 522 -25.57 -9.40 -24.99
C LEU A 522 -24.40 -8.43 -25.23
N LEU A 523 -24.24 -7.45 -24.33
CA LEU A 523 -23.09 -6.56 -24.28
C LEU A 523 -21.88 -7.27 -23.65
N PRO A 524 -20.64 -6.77 -23.84
CA PRO A 524 -19.45 -7.36 -23.22
C PRO A 524 -19.55 -7.43 -21.68
N ALA A 525 -19.69 -8.64 -21.14
CA ALA A 525 -19.71 -8.91 -19.70
C ALA A 525 -19.39 -10.40 -19.39
N ASP A 526 -19.35 -10.76 -18.11
CA ASP A 526 -19.09 -12.12 -17.63
C ASP A 526 -20.41 -12.87 -17.39
N TRP A 527 -21.12 -13.20 -18.48
CA TRP A 527 -22.45 -13.82 -18.43
C TRP A 527 -22.42 -15.24 -17.86
N THR A 528 -23.53 -15.68 -17.27
CA THR A 528 -23.76 -17.09 -16.91
C THR A 528 -24.93 -17.63 -17.71
N ALA A 529 -24.79 -18.80 -18.32
CA ALA A 529 -25.86 -19.52 -18.99
C ALA A 529 -26.26 -20.76 -18.19
N GLU A 530 -27.56 -20.99 -18.03
CA GLU A 530 -28.12 -22.27 -17.55
C GLU A 530 -28.40 -23.17 -18.76
N ILE A 531 -27.57 -24.19 -18.92
CA ILE A 531 -27.62 -25.14 -20.04
C ILE A 531 -28.35 -26.40 -19.59
N ASN A 532 -29.61 -26.50 -19.99
CA ASN A 532 -30.42 -27.70 -19.83
C ASN A 532 -30.14 -28.65 -20.99
N TYR A 533 -29.64 -29.85 -20.72
CA TYR A 533 -29.21 -30.77 -21.76
C TYR A 533 -29.58 -32.23 -21.51
N LEU A 534 -29.70 -32.99 -22.60
CA LEU A 534 -29.84 -34.45 -22.60
C LEU A 534 -28.69 -35.04 -23.41
N ALA A 535 -27.87 -35.90 -22.81
CA ALA A 535 -26.73 -36.53 -23.49
C ALA A 535 -26.81 -38.06 -23.47
N ASN A 536 -26.18 -38.70 -24.46
CA ASN A 536 -26.15 -40.15 -24.60
C ASN A 536 -24.99 -40.82 -23.83
N VAL A 537 -23.84 -40.16 -23.72
CA VAL A 537 -22.62 -40.67 -23.09
C VAL A 537 -21.93 -39.58 -22.28
N ASP A 538 -21.00 -39.96 -21.40
CA ASP A 538 -20.08 -39.03 -20.77
C ASP A 538 -19.15 -38.38 -21.80
N GLY A 539 -18.86 -37.09 -21.63
CA GLY A 539 -17.95 -36.38 -22.52
C GLY A 539 -17.78 -34.91 -22.17
N ALA A 540 -17.36 -34.13 -23.15
CA ALA A 540 -17.28 -32.69 -23.06
C ALA A 540 -17.81 -32.02 -24.32
N MET A 541 -18.36 -30.83 -24.15
CA MET A 541 -18.69 -29.90 -25.22
C MET A 541 -18.02 -28.55 -24.94
N THR A 542 -17.71 -27.82 -25.99
CA THR A 542 -17.23 -26.45 -25.89
C THR A 542 -18.37 -25.50 -26.24
N LEU A 543 -18.54 -24.47 -25.40
CA LEU A 543 -19.49 -23.38 -25.59
C LEU A 543 -18.74 -22.05 -25.67
N SER A 544 -19.21 -21.13 -26.50
CA SER A 544 -18.68 -19.75 -26.55
C SER A 544 -19.76 -18.77 -26.97
N LEU A 545 -19.71 -17.53 -26.46
CA LEU A 545 -20.44 -16.43 -27.07
C LEU A 545 -19.82 -16.06 -28.42
N THR A 546 -20.58 -15.34 -29.25
CA THR A 546 -20.11 -14.91 -30.59
C THR A 546 -18.75 -14.19 -30.50
N ASP A 547 -18.62 -13.28 -29.54
CA ASP A 547 -17.39 -12.54 -29.24
C ASP A 547 -16.89 -12.92 -27.84
N GLY A 548 -16.52 -14.19 -27.65
CA GLY A 548 -16.04 -14.71 -26.37
C GLY A 548 -15.10 -15.90 -26.53
N PRO A 549 -14.30 -16.23 -25.49
CA PRO A 549 -13.45 -17.41 -25.49
C PRO A 549 -14.26 -18.70 -25.41
N ASP A 550 -13.64 -19.79 -25.85
CA ASP A 550 -14.16 -21.14 -25.72
C ASP A 550 -14.13 -21.63 -24.27
N VAL A 551 -15.26 -22.15 -23.81
CA VAL A 551 -15.47 -22.68 -22.47
C VAL A 551 -15.86 -24.14 -22.55
N ARG A 552 -15.00 -25.00 -22.01
CA ARG A 552 -15.24 -26.44 -22.00
C ARG A 552 -16.17 -26.83 -20.86
N VAL A 553 -17.24 -27.56 -21.20
CA VAL A 553 -18.29 -28.02 -20.29
C VAL A 553 -18.26 -29.55 -20.24
N ARG A 554 -18.19 -30.12 -19.03
CA ARG A 554 -18.35 -31.57 -18.85
C ARG A 554 -19.82 -31.95 -18.95
N VAL A 555 -20.08 -33.06 -19.63
CA VAL A 555 -21.43 -33.54 -19.97
C VAL A 555 -21.57 -34.97 -19.45
N ARG A 556 -22.69 -35.26 -18.77
CA ARG A 556 -23.04 -36.59 -18.26
C ARG A 556 -24.26 -37.17 -18.99
N PRO A 557 -24.38 -38.49 -19.14
CA PRO A 557 -25.53 -39.09 -19.81
C PRO A 557 -26.83 -38.79 -19.06
N GLY A 558 -27.94 -38.76 -19.79
CA GLY A 558 -29.27 -38.45 -19.26
C GLY A 558 -29.59 -36.95 -19.24
N LEU A 559 -30.74 -36.61 -18.66
CA LEU A 559 -31.23 -35.24 -18.53
C LEU A 559 -30.51 -34.55 -17.37
N ASN A 560 -29.77 -33.50 -17.68
CA ASN A 560 -28.90 -32.80 -16.75
C ASN A 560 -28.98 -31.29 -16.98
N ARG A 561 -28.40 -30.56 -16.03
CA ARG A 561 -28.22 -29.12 -16.09
C ARG A 561 -26.79 -28.76 -15.73
N ALA A 562 -26.22 -27.82 -16.48
CA ALA A 562 -24.93 -27.21 -16.17
C ALA A 562 -25.05 -25.69 -16.23
N PHE A 563 -24.37 -25.00 -15.32
CA PHE A 563 -24.22 -23.55 -15.32
C PHE A 563 -22.84 -23.22 -15.84
N VAL A 564 -22.76 -22.32 -16.82
CA VAL A 564 -21.55 -22.05 -17.59
C VAL A 564 -21.28 -20.56 -17.60
N ARG A 565 -20.08 -20.15 -17.15
CA ARG A 565 -19.57 -18.80 -17.30
C ARG A 565 -19.15 -18.60 -18.76
N LEU A 566 -19.82 -17.68 -19.45
CA LEU A 566 -19.58 -17.33 -20.85
C LEU A 566 -19.22 -15.84 -20.93
N PRO A 567 -17.95 -15.47 -20.76
CA PRO A 567 -17.54 -14.09 -20.92
C PRO A 567 -17.61 -13.67 -22.39
N GLY A 568 -17.97 -12.41 -22.65
CA GLY A 568 -18.01 -11.86 -24.01
C GLY A 568 -19.31 -11.14 -24.35
N ALA A 569 -19.58 -11.04 -25.64
CA ALA A 569 -20.75 -10.38 -26.21
C ALA A 569 -21.34 -11.20 -27.38
N GLY A 570 -22.53 -10.80 -27.86
CA GLY A 570 -23.07 -11.32 -29.12
C GLY A 570 -24.54 -11.69 -29.09
N HIS A 571 -24.96 -12.42 -30.14
CA HIS A 571 -26.36 -12.81 -30.38
C HIS A 571 -26.57 -14.33 -30.30
N ASN A 572 -25.50 -15.11 -30.28
CA ASN A 572 -25.58 -16.56 -30.28
C ASN A 572 -24.55 -17.16 -29.33
N VAL A 573 -24.86 -18.35 -28.82
CA VAL A 573 -23.91 -19.27 -28.17
C VAL A 573 -23.54 -20.34 -29.19
N SER A 574 -22.25 -20.47 -29.52
CA SER A 574 -21.73 -21.59 -30.30
C SER A 574 -21.61 -22.82 -29.39
N ALA A 575 -21.93 -23.99 -29.91
CA ALA A 575 -21.78 -25.26 -29.21
C ALA A 575 -21.18 -26.32 -30.13
N ARG A 576 -20.14 -27.01 -29.65
CA ARG A 576 -19.49 -28.11 -30.37
C ARG A 576 -19.17 -29.25 -29.41
N ALA A 577 -19.48 -30.49 -29.79
CA ALA A 577 -19.05 -31.64 -29.00
C ALA A 577 -17.55 -31.89 -29.22
N ASP A 578 -16.82 -32.10 -28.13
CA ASP A 578 -15.38 -32.43 -28.19
C ASP A 578 -15.13 -33.94 -28.19
N THR A 579 -16.14 -34.72 -27.79
CA THR A 579 -16.07 -36.19 -27.69
C THR A 579 -16.78 -36.84 -28.87
N ALA A 580 -16.13 -37.75 -29.58
CA ALA A 580 -16.62 -38.26 -30.87
C ALA A 580 -17.98 -38.99 -30.80
N ALA A 581 -18.23 -39.75 -29.73
CA ALA A 581 -19.49 -40.47 -29.54
C ALA A 581 -20.59 -39.62 -28.85
N LEU A 582 -20.30 -38.36 -28.53
CA LEU A 582 -21.20 -37.51 -27.76
C LEU A 582 -22.24 -36.85 -28.67
N SER A 583 -23.51 -37.08 -28.34
CA SER A 583 -24.67 -36.40 -28.89
C SER A 583 -25.41 -35.72 -27.75
N VAL A 584 -25.54 -34.40 -27.84
CA VAL A 584 -26.20 -33.57 -26.82
C VAL A 584 -27.37 -32.82 -27.43
N CYS A 585 -28.52 -32.93 -26.80
CA CYS A 585 -29.68 -32.08 -27.05
C CYS A 585 -29.67 -30.94 -26.04
N ILE A 586 -29.64 -29.68 -26.49
CA ILE A 586 -29.70 -28.50 -25.62
C ILE A 586 -31.06 -27.82 -25.77
N ALA A 587 -31.72 -27.57 -24.63
CA ALA A 587 -33.02 -26.92 -24.55
C ALA A 587 -32.89 -25.42 -24.23
N VAL A 588 -34.03 -24.74 -24.12
CA VAL A 588 -34.12 -23.33 -23.70
C VAL A 588 -33.57 -23.15 -22.28
N GLY A 589 -32.98 -22.00 -22.03
CA GLY A 589 -32.40 -21.66 -20.73
C GLY A 589 -32.04 -20.18 -20.64
N PRO A 590 -32.02 -19.62 -19.42
CA PRO A 590 -31.64 -18.23 -19.19
C PRO A 590 -30.14 -18.00 -19.40
N VAL A 591 -29.82 -16.78 -19.83
CA VAL A 591 -28.47 -16.22 -19.84
C VAL A 591 -28.50 -14.87 -19.16
N GLY A 592 -27.71 -14.70 -18.09
CA GLY A 592 -27.72 -13.49 -17.28
C GLY A 592 -26.72 -13.50 -16.13
N TYR A 593 -26.96 -12.65 -15.14
CA TYR A 593 -26.18 -12.55 -13.91
C TYR A 593 -26.68 -13.55 -12.85
N LEU A 594 -25.84 -13.83 -11.86
CA LEU A 594 -26.22 -14.59 -10.68
C LEU A 594 -27.09 -13.73 -9.76
N ALA A 595 -28.17 -14.33 -9.24
CA ALA A 595 -28.98 -13.76 -8.17
C ALA A 595 -29.26 -14.82 -7.10
N PRO A 596 -29.43 -14.44 -5.82
CA PRO A 596 -29.85 -15.39 -4.79
C PRO A 596 -31.21 -15.99 -5.14
N ARG A 597 -31.41 -17.25 -4.77
CA ARG A 597 -32.71 -17.94 -4.92
C ARG A 597 -33.76 -17.49 -3.92
#